data_AF-A0A962SNT5-F1
#
_entry.id   AF-A0A962SNT5-F1
#
_cell.length_a   1.000
_cell.length_b   1.000
_cell.length_c   1.000
_cell.angle_alpha   90.00
_cell.angle_beta   90.00
_cell.angle_gamma   90.00
#
_symmetry.space_group_name_H-M   'P 1'
#
loop_
_entity.id
_entity.type
_entity.pdbx_description
1 polymer ?
#
loop_
_entity_poly.entity_id
_entity_poly.type
_entity_poly.pdbx_seq_one_letter_code
_entity_poly.pdbx_strand_id
1 'polypeptide(L)'
;MQQSIDFHHRVGSALHDPQIRSNFRQAMDGLMYKRQHSFPDADELLRLRRRSAEIRINALSRLPELLEQLETRCSENGIQVHWAETTEQANAIVLDIMNRHDAGMLIKGKSMVSEEMELNHYLEQHGVT
;
A
#
# COMPACT_ATOMS: atom_id res chain seq x y z
N MET A 1 -8.54 29.09 -9.44
CA MET A 1 -7.38 29.80 -10.03
C MET A 1 -6.25 30.07 -9.03
N GLN A 2 -6.54 30.38 -7.76
CA GLN A 2 -5.51 30.69 -6.73
C GLN A 2 -4.55 29.53 -6.38
N GLN A 3 -5.01 28.26 -6.39
CA GLN A 3 -4.18 27.09 -6.04
C GLN A 3 -3.06 26.77 -7.06
N SER A 4 -3.25 27.12 -8.34
CA SER A 4 -2.26 26.85 -9.39
C SER A 4 -1.04 27.78 -9.28
N ILE A 5 -1.26 29.06 -8.97
CA ILE A 5 -0.17 30.04 -8.75
C ILE A 5 0.67 29.63 -7.52
N ASP A 6 0.02 29.18 -6.45
CA ASP A 6 0.70 28.69 -5.24
C ASP A 6 1.47 27.38 -5.49
N PHE A 7 0.95 26.48 -6.32
CA PHE A 7 1.68 25.26 -6.72
C PHE A 7 2.98 25.60 -7.47
N HIS A 8 2.93 26.43 -8.52
CA HIS A 8 4.11 26.77 -9.31
C HIS A 8 5.16 27.52 -8.49
N HIS A 9 4.75 28.41 -7.59
CA HIS A 9 5.65 29.09 -6.67
C HIS A 9 6.35 28.13 -5.69
N ARG A 10 5.59 27.19 -5.10
CA ARG A 10 6.15 26.16 -4.19
C ARG A 10 7.10 25.21 -4.92
N VAL A 11 6.76 24.80 -6.14
CA VAL A 11 7.66 24.00 -6.99
C VAL A 11 8.93 24.78 -7.28
N GLY A 12 8.82 26.06 -7.68
CA GLY A 12 9.96 26.93 -7.88
C GLY A 12 10.85 27.00 -6.65
N SER A 13 10.27 27.25 -5.48
CA SER A 13 11.01 27.31 -4.21
C SER A 13 11.71 25.98 -3.87
N ALA A 14 11.00 24.85 -3.97
CA ALA A 14 11.54 23.53 -3.67
C ALA A 14 12.66 23.11 -4.63
N LEU A 15 12.56 23.46 -5.92
CA LEU A 15 13.61 23.16 -6.91
C LEU A 15 14.89 23.97 -6.70
N HIS A 16 14.81 25.12 -6.01
CA HIS A 16 15.95 25.95 -5.65
C HIS A 16 16.47 25.67 -4.24
N ASP A 17 15.76 24.88 -3.44
CA ASP A 17 16.19 24.47 -2.11
C ASP A 17 17.32 23.41 -2.19
N PRO A 18 18.56 23.74 -1.78
CA PRO A 18 19.68 22.83 -1.87
C PRO A 18 19.55 21.62 -0.92
N GLN A 19 18.88 21.78 0.22
CA GLN A 19 18.66 20.71 1.19
C GLN A 19 17.68 19.67 0.64
N ILE A 20 16.54 20.12 0.08
CA ILE A 20 15.56 19.23 -0.54
C ILE A 20 16.20 18.42 -1.66
N ARG A 21 16.99 19.07 -2.52
CA ARG A 21 17.71 18.42 -3.61
C ARG A 21 18.71 17.38 -3.11
N SER A 22 19.45 17.71 -2.07
CA SER A 22 20.44 16.80 -1.46
C SER A 22 19.76 15.57 -0.88
N ASN A 23 18.71 15.77 -0.07
CA ASN A 23 17.93 14.70 0.54
C ASN A 23 17.35 13.76 -0.53
N PHE A 24 16.78 14.34 -1.59
CA PHE A 24 16.17 13.57 -2.67
C PHE A 24 17.22 12.72 -3.42
N ARG A 25 18.37 13.29 -3.76
CA ARG A 25 19.47 12.53 -4.38
C ARG A 25 19.93 11.40 -3.48
N GLN A 26 20.22 11.67 -2.22
CA GLN A 26 20.68 10.64 -1.28
C GLN A 26 19.69 9.48 -1.17
N ALA A 27 18.39 9.79 -1.08
CA ALA A 27 17.34 8.77 -1.02
C ALA A 27 17.26 7.96 -2.32
N MET A 28 17.20 8.63 -3.47
CA MET A 28 17.06 7.96 -4.77
C MET A 28 18.31 7.17 -5.15
N ASP A 29 19.50 7.74 -4.99
CA ASP A 29 20.76 7.07 -5.24
C ASP A 29 20.94 5.86 -4.33
N GLY A 30 20.56 5.98 -3.06
CA GLY A 30 20.58 4.87 -2.11
C GLY A 30 19.65 3.72 -2.53
N LEU A 31 18.44 4.02 -3.02
CA LEU A 31 17.51 3.01 -3.54
C LEU A 31 18.04 2.35 -4.82
N MET A 32 18.61 3.13 -5.73
CA MET A 32 19.19 2.64 -6.98
C MET A 32 20.42 1.75 -6.70
N TYR A 33 21.31 2.20 -5.82
CA TYR A 33 22.49 1.46 -5.38
C TYR A 33 22.10 0.12 -4.74
N LYS A 34 21.17 0.12 -3.77
CA LYS A 34 20.69 -1.12 -3.13
C LYS A 34 20.08 -2.07 -4.15
N ARG A 35 19.29 -1.56 -5.11
CA ARG A 35 18.72 -2.39 -6.17
C ARG A 35 19.80 -3.01 -7.05
N GLN A 36 20.79 -2.24 -7.48
CA GLN A 36 21.92 -2.76 -8.28
C GLN A 36 22.71 -3.81 -7.51
N HIS A 37 22.90 -3.63 -6.20
CA HIS A 37 23.59 -4.61 -5.36
C HIS A 37 22.79 -5.90 -5.17
N SER A 38 21.47 -5.81 -5.02
CA SER A 38 20.61 -6.99 -4.90
C SER A 38 20.41 -7.72 -6.23
N PHE A 39 20.52 -7.01 -7.36
CA PHE A 39 20.31 -7.54 -8.71
C PHE A 39 21.42 -7.08 -9.65
N PRO A 40 22.66 -7.58 -9.49
CA PRO A 40 23.82 -7.14 -10.26
C PRO A 40 23.77 -7.62 -11.72
N ASP A 41 23.10 -8.74 -11.99
CA ASP A 41 22.93 -9.32 -13.32
C ASP A 41 21.58 -8.88 -13.93
N ALA A 42 21.65 -8.16 -15.04
CA ALA A 42 20.49 -7.63 -15.74
C ALA A 42 19.64 -8.73 -16.42
N ASP A 43 20.27 -9.78 -16.95
CA ASP A 43 19.59 -10.89 -17.60
C ASP A 43 18.87 -11.76 -16.58
N GLU A 44 19.52 -12.02 -15.44
CA GLU A 44 18.87 -12.69 -14.31
C GLU A 44 17.69 -11.85 -13.77
N LEU A 45 17.87 -10.53 -13.60
CA LEU A 45 16.78 -9.65 -13.17
C LEU A 45 15.58 -9.73 -14.13
N LEU A 46 15.81 -9.71 -15.44
CA LEU A 46 14.74 -9.84 -16.44
C LEU A 46 14.05 -11.21 -16.35
N ARG A 47 14.83 -12.29 -16.17
CA ARG A 47 14.29 -13.65 -15.99
C ARG A 47 13.42 -13.75 -14.74
N LEU A 48 13.88 -13.21 -13.61
CA LEU A 48 13.11 -13.18 -12.36
C LEU A 48 11.82 -12.39 -12.53
N ARG A 49 11.86 -11.23 -13.19
CA ARG A 49 10.66 -10.41 -13.44
C ARG A 49 9.63 -11.13 -14.30
N ARG A 50 10.07 -11.85 -15.35
CA ARG A 50 9.17 -12.68 -16.17
C ARG A 50 8.55 -13.80 -15.35
N ARG A 51 9.36 -14.55 -14.61
CA ARG A 51 8.88 -15.62 -13.73
C ARG A 51 7.89 -15.11 -12.67
N SER A 52 8.16 -13.99 -12.03
CA SER A 52 7.22 -13.38 -11.07
C SER A 52 5.92 -12.94 -11.74
N ALA A 53 5.97 -12.44 -12.98
CA ALA A 53 4.77 -12.11 -13.74
C ALA A 53 3.94 -13.37 -14.07
N GLU A 54 4.58 -14.45 -14.49
CA GLU A 54 3.93 -15.75 -14.73
C GLU A 54 3.28 -16.32 -13.46
N ILE A 55 3.98 -16.26 -12.32
CA ILE A 55 3.43 -16.66 -11.02
C ILE A 55 2.18 -15.84 -10.69
N ARG A 56 2.21 -14.52 -10.88
CA ARG A 56 1.04 -13.66 -10.64
C ARG A 56 -0.12 -14.02 -11.56
N ILE A 57 0.13 -14.29 -12.84
CA ILE A 57 -0.91 -14.72 -13.79
C ILE A 57 -1.51 -16.05 -13.35
N ASN A 58 -0.68 -17.02 -12.95
CA ASN A 58 -1.15 -18.30 -12.44
C ASN A 58 -2.00 -18.14 -11.17
N ALA A 59 -1.56 -17.29 -10.24
CA ALA A 59 -2.30 -17.01 -9.02
C ALA A 59 -3.69 -16.42 -9.32
N LEU A 60 -3.78 -15.49 -10.27
CA LEU A 60 -5.06 -14.92 -10.70
C LEU A 60 -5.98 -15.98 -11.33
N SER A 61 -5.44 -16.94 -12.09
CA SER A 61 -6.24 -18.02 -12.70
C SER A 61 -6.81 -19.01 -11.68
N ARG A 62 -6.23 -19.08 -10.48
CA ARG A 62 -6.64 -19.97 -9.38
C ARG A 62 -7.11 -19.18 -8.15
N LEU A 63 -7.50 -17.93 -8.36
CA LEU A 63 -7.74 -16.98 -7.27
C LEU A 63 -8.73 -17.50 -6.21
N PRO A 64 -9.88 -18.12 -6.56
CA PRO A 64 -10.81 -18.61 -5.54
C PRO A 64 -10.18 -19.64 -4.58
N GLU A 65 -9.52 -20.66 -5.12
CA GLU A 65 -8.83 -21.70 -4.35
C GLU A 65 -7.71 -21.12 -3.48
N LEU A 66 -6.91 -20.20 -4.05
CA LEU A 66 -5.76 -19.63 -3.35
C LEU A 66 -6.16 -18.68 -2.23
N LEU A 67 -7.32 -18.02 -2.31
CA LEU A 67 -7.81 -17.18 -1.23
C LEU A 67 -8.30 -18.01 -0.04
N GLU A 68 -9.02 -19.11 -0.27
CA GLU A 68 -9.41 -20.05 0.81
C GLU A 68 -8.18 -20.69 1.46
N GLN A 69 -7.18 -21.04 0.64
CA GLN A 69 -5.91 -21.54 1.16
C GLN A 69 -5.17 -20.48 1.99
N LEU A 70 -5.16 -19.22 1.54
CA LEU A 70 -4.58 -18.10 2.29
C LEU A 70 -5.29 -17.92 3.64
N GLU A 71 -6.61 -17.90 3.66
CA GLU A 71 -7.40 -17.79 4.89
C GLU A 71 -7.10 -18.92 5.87
N THR A 72 -7.02 -20.16 5.38
CA THR A 72 -6.66 -21.33 6.19
C THR A 72 -5.28 -21.13 6.83
N ARG A 73 -4.27 -20.74 6.03
CA ARG A 73 -2.91 -20.50 6.54
C ARG A 73 -2.84 -19.32 7.51
N CYS A 74 -3.57 -18.24 7.26
CA CYS A 74 -3.68 -17.11 8.18
C CYS A 74 -4.28 -17.55 9.52
N SER A 75 -5.37 -18.31 9.47
CA SER A 75 -6.06 -18.82 10.65
C SER A 75 -5.16 -19.75 11.47
N GLU A 76 -4.40 -20.63 10.82
CA GLU A 76 -3.38 -21.48 11.47
C GLU A 76 -2.30 -20.66 12.21
N ASN A 77 -2.04 -19.43 11.77
CA ASN A 77 -1.12 -18.49 12.40
C ASN A 77 -1.81 -17.50 13.36
N GLY A 78 -3.08 -17.72 13.70
CA GLY A 78 -3.85 -16.86 14.61
C GLY A 78 -4.30 -15.53 14.00
N ILE A 79 -4.27 -15.41 12.66
CA ILE A 79 -4.74 -14.22 11.93
C ILE A 79 -6.17 -14.50 11.44
N GLN A 80 -7.13 -13.71 11.89
CA GLN A 80 -8.50 -13.77 11.39
C GLN A 80 -8.61 -13.03 10.05
N VAL A 81 -9.07 -13.73 9.01
CA VAL A 81 -9.40 -13.12 7.72
C VAL A 81 -10.88 -12.78 7.71
N HIS A 82 -11.21 -11.59 7.20
CA HIS A 82 -12.58 -11.14 7.02
C HIS A 82 -12.86 -10.94 5.53
N TRP A 83 -13.95 -11.54 5.07
CA TRP A 83 -14.43 -11.40 3.70
C TRP A 83 -15.50 -10.32 3.61
N ALA A 84 -15.42 -9.50 2.58
CA ALA A 84 -16.39 -8.46 2.26
C ALA A 84 -16.62 -8.42 0.76
N GLU A 85 -17.88 -8.41 0.34
CA GLU A 85 -18.26 -8.30 -1.07
C GLU A 85 -18.34 -6.84 -1.53
N THR A 86 -18.54 -5.91 -0.60
CA THR A 86 -18.66 -4.47 -0.88
C THR A 86 -17.78 -3.62 0.02
N THR A 87 -17.54 -2.38 -0.41
CA THR A 87 -16.84 -1.34 0.35
C THR A 87 -17.52 -1.06 1.68
N GLU A 88 -18.85 -1.03 1.71
CA GLU A 88 -19.64 -0.77 2.92
C GLU A 88 -19.48 -1.91 3.93
N GLN A 89 -19.50 -3.15 3.45
CA GLN A 89 -19.26 -4.32 4.30
C GLN A 89 -17.83 -4.30 4.88
N ALA A 90 -16.83 -4.00 4.05
CA ALA A 90 -15.44 -3.91 4.49
C ALA A 90 -15.26 -2.83 5.57
N ASN A 91 -15.80 -1.63 5.33
CA ASN A 91 -15.77 -0.52 6.26
C ASN A 91 -16.49 -0.85 7.58
N ALA A 92 -17.67 -1.47 7.51
CA ALA A 92 -18.42 -1.88 8.68
C ALA A 92 -17.67 -2.93 9.51
N ILE A 93 -17.00 -3.90 8.87
CA ILE A 93 -16.18 -4.90 9.55
C ILE A 93 -15.02 -4.23 10.29
N VAL A 94 -14.30 -3.30 9.64
CA VAL A 94 -13.20 -2.58 10.28
C VAL A 94 -13.69 -1.81 11.51
N LEU A 95 -14.78 -1.04 11.36
CA LEU A 95 -15.35 -0.28 12.47
C LEU A 95 -15.83 -1.18 13.61
N ASP A 96 -16.47 -2.32 13.31
CA ASP A 96 -16.89 -3.29 14.31
C ASP A 96 -15.69 -3.87 15.08
N ILE A 97 -14.60 -4.22 14.39
CA ILE A 97 -13.35 -4.67 15.04
C ILE A 97 -12.84 -3.58 15.99
N MET A 98 -12.80 -2.33 15.53
CA MET A 98 -12.33 -1.22 16.36
C MET A 98 -13.20 -1.02 17.60
N ASN A 99 -14.52 -1.03 17.43
CA ASN A 99 -15.48 -0.90 18.54
C ASN A 99 -15.36 -2.04 19.55
N ARG A 100 -15.21 -3.29 19.09
CA ARG A 100 -15.00 -4.45 19.97
C ARG A 100 -13.76 -4.34 20.84
N HIS A 101 -12.76 -3.58 20.39
CA HIS A 101 -11.51 -3.36 21.10
C HIS A 101 -11.41 -1.97 21.75
N ASP A 102 -12.47 -1.17 21.74
CA ASP A 102 -12.47 0.23 22.21
C ASP A 102 -11.30 1.04 21.61
N ALA A 103 -11.02 0.80 20.33
CA ALA A 103 -9.86 1.36 19.63
C ALA A 103 -10.20 2.71 18.98
N GLY A 104 -9.51 3.77 19.38
CA GLY A 104 -9.65 5.11 18.79
C GLY A 104 -8.65 5.43 17.66
N MET A 105 -7.68 4.54 17.39
CA MET A 105 -6.63 4.75 16.40
C MET A 105 -6.38 3.47 15.59
N LEU A 106 -6.18 3.62 14.27
CA LEU A 106 -5.89 2.51 13.35
C LEU A 106 -4.53 2.69 12.69
N ILE A 107 -3.68 1.66 12.79
CA ILE A 107 -2.48 1.55 11.95
C ILE A 107 -2.79 0.59 10.80
N LYS A 108 -2.79 1.12 9.58
CA LYS A 108 -3.02 0.34 8.35
C LYS A 108 -1.79 0.29 7.45
N GLY A 109 -1.62 -0.82 6.75
CA GLY A 109 -0.68 -0.90 5.63
C GLY A 109 -1.11 0.03 4.49
N LYS A 110 -0.15 0.51 3.70
CA LYS A 110 -0.46 1.27 2.48
C LYS A 110 -1.21 0.36 1.51
N SER A 111 -2.46 0.70 1.22
CA SER A 111 -3.31 -0.06 0.30
C SER A 111 -4.15 0.89 -0.54
N MET A 112 -4.10 0.72 -1.87
CA MET A 112 -5.01 1.42 -2.78
C MET A 112 -6.47 1.08 -2.45
N VAL A 113 -6.75 -0.16 -2.06
CA VAL A 113 -8.10 -0.62 -1.69
C VAL A 113 -8.66 0.18 -0.52
N SER A 114 -7.82 0.55 0.46
CA SER A 114 -8.26 1.37 1.59
C SER A 114 -8.62 2.81 1.20
N GLU A 115 -8.02 3.32 0.12
CA GLU A 115 -8.35 4.63 -0.43
C GLU A 115 -9.63 4.53 -1.28
N GLU A 116 -9.76 3.49 -2.10
CA GLU A 116 -10.95 3.24 -2.93
C GLU A 116 -12.22 3.00 -2.10
N MET A 117 -12.10 2.42 -0.90
CA MET A 117 -13.23 2.28 0.03
C MET A 117 -13.49 3.54 0.88
N GLU A 118 -12.69 4.61 0.70
CA GLU A 118 -12.76 5.84 1.49
C GLU A 118 -12.67 5.59 3.01
N LEU A 119 -11.86 4.60 3.42
CA LEU A 119 -11.85 4.07 4.79
C LEU A 119 -11.60 5.15 5.84
N ASN A 120 -10.63 6.04 5.58
CA ASN A 120 -10.28 7.11 6.52
C ASN A 120 -11.48 8.03 6.74
N HIS A 121 -12.12 8.47 5.66
CA HIS A 121 -13.29 9.35 5.76
C HIS A 121 -14.45 8.66 6.48
N TYR A 122 -14.67 7.38 6.19
CA TYR A 122 -15.68 6.58 6.88
C TYR A 122 -15.42 6.48 8.39
N LEU A 123 -14.18 6.21 8.80
CA LEU A 123 -13.79 6.09 10.21
C LEU A 123 -13.83 7.43 10.94
N GLU A 124 -13.41 8.53 10.29
CA GLU A 124 -13.49 9.90 10.83
C GLU A 124 -14.93 10.28 11.18
N GLN A 125 -15.90 9.91 10.34
CA GLN A 125 -17.33 10.14 10.61
C GLN A 125 -17.83 9.39 11.86
N HIS A 126 -17.14 8.33 12.27
CA HIS A 126 -17.45 7.53 13.45
C HIS A 126 -16.53 7.85 14.65
N GLY A 127 -15.76 8.94 14.59
CA GLY A 127 -14.95 9.42 15.72
C GLY A 127 -13.60 8.71 15.88
N VAL A 128 -13.15 7.96 14.87
CA VAL A 128 -11.83 7.32 14.82
C VAL A 128 -10.87 8.19 14.02
N THR A 129 -9.64 8.37 14.51
CA THR A 129 -8.59 9.20 13.86
C THR A 129 -7.29 8.45 13.64
#